data_AF-A0A970ZYJ3-F1
#
_entry.id   AF-A0A970ZYJ3-F1
#
_cell.length_a   1.000
_cell.length_b   1.000
_cell.length_c   1.000
_cell.angle_alpha   90.00
_cell.angle_beta   90.00
_cell.angle_gamma   90.00
#
_symmetry.space_group_name_H-M   'P 1'
#
loop_
_entity.id
_entity.type
_entity.pdbx_description
1 polymer ?
#
loop_
_entity_poly.entity_id
_entity_poly.type
_entity_poly.pdbx_seq_one_letter_code
_entity_poly.pdbx_strand_id
1 'polypeptide(L)' 'MAKTLELEAVLWSEHPQAFVNDRLIRVGDTLALQDGTDFYPFEVVQIQKDAVMMTCGDRQYTLKLSPPTDVSK' A
#
# COMPACT_ATOMS: atom_id res chain seq x y z
N MET A 1 8.21 11.16 12.90
CA MET A 1 7.65 9.80 12.91
C MET A 1 7.34 9.47 11.47
N ALA A 2 8.16 8.64 10.84
CA ALA A 2 7.98 8.27 9.43
C ALA A 2 6.73 7.38 9.33
N LYS A 3 5.80 7.73 8.46
CA LYS A 3 4.56 6.98 8.27
C LYS A 3 4.81 5.96 7.17
N THR A 4 5.24 4.78 7.56
CA THR A 4 5.53 3.70 6.61
C THR A 4 4.23 3.15 6.03
N LEU A 5 4.21 2.88 4.72
CA LEU A 5 3.11 2.14 4.09
C LEU A 5 3.07 0.73 4.68
N GLU A 6 1.99 0.41 5.38
CA GLU A 6 1.70 -0.93 5.89
C GLU A 6 0.45 -1.46 5.20
N LEU A 7 0.56 -2.66 4.64
CA LEU A 7 -0.55 -3.41 4.08
C LEU A 7 -1.14 -4.25 5.21
N GLU A 8 -2.31 -3.88 5.67
CA GLU A 8 -2.96 -4.49 6.82
C GLU A 8 -3.81 -5.69 6.41
N ALA A 9 -4.51 -5.57 5.28
CA ALA A 9 -5.32 -6.65 4.74
C ALA A 9 -5.44 -6.57 3.22
N VAL A 10 -5.66 -7.73 2.61
CA VAL A 10 -6.08 -7.83 1.22
C VAL A 10 -7.41 -8.57 1.18
N LEU A 11 -8.42 -7.92 0.61
CA LEU A 11 -9.68 -8.54 0.25
C LEU A 11 -9.60 -9.04 -1.18
N TRP A 12 -9.30 -10.32 -1.34
CA TRP A 12 -9.36 -10.99 -2.63
C TRP A 12 -10.80 -11.40 -2.95
N SER A 13 -11.49 -10.62 -3.77
CA SER A 13 -12.88 -10.83 -4.23
C SER A 13 -12.98 -10.51 -5.73
N GLU A 14 -14.18 -10.54 -6.33
CA GLU A 14 -14.38 -10.13 -7.75
C GLU A 14 -13.80 -8.74 -8.05
N HIS A 15 -13.83 -7.84 -7.06
CA HIS A 15 -13.09 -6.60 -7.06
C HIS A 15 -12.01 -6.67 -5.97
N PRO A 16 -10.74 -6.93 -6.31
CA PRO A 16 -9.69 -7.01 -5.31
C PRO A 16 -9.49 -5.63 -4.67
N GLN A 17 -9.42 -5.61 -3.34
CA GLN A 17 -9.21 -4.41 -2.55
C GLN A 17 -8.11 -4.66 -1.51
N ALA A 18 -7.48 -3.59 -1.06
CA ALA A 18 -6.46 -3.66 -0.03
C ALA A 18 -6.69 -2.58 1.03
N PHE A 19 -6.35 -2.90 2.26
CA PHE A 19 -6.32 -1.96 3.37
C PHE A 19 -4.87 -1.55 3.61
N VAL A 20 -4.58 -0.29 3.37
CA VAL A 20 -3.26 0.30 3.56
C VAL A 20 -3.40 1.54 4.43
N ASN A 21 -2.74 1.56 5.60
CA ASN A 21 -2.81 2.70 6.53
C ASN A 21 -4.27 3.08 6.90
N ASP A 22 -5.10 2.10 7.25
CA ASP A 22 -6.52 2.23 7.58
C ASP A 22 -7.40 2.74 6.41
N ARG A 23 -6.83 2.85 5.20
CA ARG A 23 -7.55 3.23 3.99
C ARG A 23 -7.76 2.04 3.06
N LEU A 24 -8.99 1.89 2.62
CA LEU A 24 -9.38 0.92 1.59
C LEU A 24 -9.04 1.47 0.20
N ILE A 25 -8.12 0.82 -0.49
CA ILE A 25 -7.68 1.12 -1.86
C ILE A 25 -8.07 0.00 -2.82
N ARG A 26 -8.16 0.35 -4.09
CA ARG A 26 -8.50 -0.56 -5.21
C ARG A 26 -7.49 -0.41 -6.33
N VAL A 27 -7.46 -1.36 -7.25
CA VAL A 27 -6.69 -1.22 -8.49
C VAL A 27 -7.18 0.01 -9.27
N GLY A 28 -6.26 0.86 -9.69
CA GLY A 28 -6.50 2.15 -10.34
C GLY A 28 -6.72 3.32 -9.38
N ASP A 29 -6.74 3.09 -8.07
CA ASP A 29 -6.86 4.16 -7.07
C ASP A 29 -5.49 4.80 -6.79
N THR A 30 -5.48 6.09 -6.44
CA THR A 30 -4.26 6.82 -6.10
C THR A 30 -4.24 7.14 -4.61
N LEU A 31 -3.31 6.51 -3.89
CA LEU A 31 -3.07 6.75 -2.48
C LEU A 31 -2.01 7.82 -2.30
N ALA A 32 -2.39 8.96 -1.74
CA ALA A 32 -1.44 9.97 -1.28
C ALA A 32 -0.95 9.60 0.14
N LEU A 33 0.28 9.11 0.23
CA LEU A 33 0.94 8.91 1.52
C LEU A 33 1.57 10.22 1.97
N GLN A 34 1.19 10.69 3.15
CA GLN A 34 1.87 11.81 3.79
C GLN A 34 2.99 11.28 4.69
N ASP A 35 4.24 11.61 4.34
CA ASP A 35 5.41 11.36 5.17
C ASP A 35 6.02 12.70 5.59
N GLY A 36 5.69 13.16 6.80
CA GLY A 36 6.08 14.48 7.29
C GLY A 36 5.47 15.62 6.46
N THR A 37 6.32 16.36 5.76
CA THR A 37 5.93 17.50 4.89
C THR A 37 5.72 17.06 3.44
N ASP A 38 6.19 15.87 3.07
CA ASP A 38 6.16 15.35 1.71
C ASP A 38 4.92 14.48 1.49
N PHE A 39 4.34 14.60 0.30
CA PHE A 39 3.22 13.78 -0.15
C PHE A 39 3.69 12.94 -1.33
N TYR A 40 3.59 11.62 -1.17
CA TYR A 40 3.96 10.65 -2.18
C TYR A 40 2.70 10.04 -2.80
N PRO A 41 2.42 10.31 -4.09
CA PRO A 41 1.29 9.72 -4.79
C PRO A 41 1.64 8.30 -5.25
N PHE A 42 0.97 7.31 -4.67
CA PHE A 42 1.08 5.91 -5.05
C PHE A 42 -0.17 5.47 -5.80
N GLU A 43 -0.04 5.16 -7.08
CA GLU A 43 -1.11 4.57 -7.87
C GLU A 43 -1.08 3.04 -7.74
N VAL A 44 -2.23 2.44 -7.45
CA VAL A 44 -2.33 0.98 -7.33
C VAL A 44 -2.47 0.37 -8.71
N VAL A 45 -1.41 -0.27 -9.20
CA VAL A 45 -1.46 -0.92 -10.51
C VAL A 45 -2.02 -2.33 -10.43
N GLN A 46 -1.80 -3.02 -9.30
CA GLN A 46 -2.27 -4.39 -9.14
C GLN A 46 -2.41 -4.77 -7.68
N ILE A 47 -3.46 -5.52 -7.36
CA ILE A 47 -3.63 -6.17 -6.07
C ILE A 47 -3.51 -7.67 -6.33
N GLN A 48 -2.73 -8.36 -5.53
CA GLN A 48 -2.53 -9.80 -5.50
C GLN A 48 -2.98 -10.32 -4.13
N LYS A 49 -3.15 -11.64 -3.99
CA LYS A 49 -3.70 -12.28 -2.78
C LYS A 49 -2.99 -11.89 -1.48
N ASP A 50 -1.69 -11.67 -1.53
CA ASP A 50 -0.82 -11.35 -0.39
C ASP A 50 0.07 -10.12 -0.63
N ALA A 51 -0.14 -9.41 -1.73
CA ALA A 51 0.71 -8.27 -2.09
C ALA A 51 -0.06 -7.22 -2.87
N VAL A 52 0.35 -5.97 -2.76
CA VAL A 52 -0.17 -4.85 -3.53
C VAL A 52 0.99 -4.20 -4.28
N MET A 53 0.85 -4.14 -5.59
CA MET A 53 1.78 -3.48 -6.49
C MET A 53 1.27 -2.08 -6.77
N MET A 54 2.14 -1.10 -6.55
CA MET A 54 1.86 0.32 -6.67
C MET A 54 2.97 0.99 -7.47
N THR A 55 2.69 2.10 -8.11
CA THR A 55 3.67 2.94 -8.80
C THR A 55 3.63 4.34 -8.20
N CYS A 56 4.78 4.95 -8.00
CA CYS A 56 4.91 6.33 -7.58
C CYS A 56 5.85 7.02 -8.56
N GLY A 57 5.26 7.77 -9.50
CA GLY A 57 5.99 8.37 -10.63
C GLY A 57 6.66 7.29 -11.48
N ASP A 58 7.98 7.34 -11.58
CA ASP A 58 8.79 6.40 -12.40
C ASP A 58 9.21 5.13 -11.62
N ARG A 59 8.85 5.02 -10.34
CA ARG A 59 9.25 3.90 -9.48
C ARG A 59 8.08 2.98 -9.17
N GLN A 60 8.32 1.68 -9.29
CA GLN A 60 7.38 0.65 -8.86
C GLN A 60 7.70 0.18 -7.44
N TYR A 61 6.67 0.04 -6.63
CA TYR A 61 6.71 -0.41 -5.25
C TYR A 61 5.81 -1.63 -5.09
N THR A 62 6.28 -2.64 -4.39
CA THR A 62 5.47 -3.82 -4.05
C THR A 62 5.37 -3.90 -2.55
N LEU A 63 4.19 -3.60 -2.01
CA LEU A 63 3.86 -3.93 -0.64
C LEU A 63 3.50 -5.40 -0.55
N LYS A 64 4.10 -6.10 0.41
CA LYS A 64 3.69 -7.46 0.78
C LYS A 64 2.95 -7.40 2.09
N LEU A 65 2.00 -8.30 2.26
CA LEU A 65 1.32 -8.54 3.52
C LEU A 65 2.34 -9.26 4.42
N SER A 66 3.22 -8.50 5.05
CA SER A 66 4.14 -9.07 6.03
C SER A 66 3.32 -9.50 7.25
N PRO A 67 3.60 -10.68 7.86
CA PRO A 67 3.18 -10.89 9.24
C PRO A 67 3.78 -9.77 10.11
N PRO A 68 3.16 -9.39 11.23
CA PRO A 68 3.63 -8.30 12.08
C PRO A 68 4.99 -8.67 12.70
N THR A 69 6.08 -8.34 12.02
CA THR A 69 7.48 -8.43 12.48
C THR A 69 8.26 -7.59 11.47
N ASP A 70 8.97 -6.53 11.80
CA ASP A 70 9.84 -6.28 12.94
C ASP A 70 10.10 -4.77 13.00
N VAL A 71 9.64 -4.09 14.04
CA VAL A 71 10.20 -2.78 14.41
C VAL A 71 11.45 -3.07 15.23
N SER A 72 12.60 -3.17 14.55
CA SER A 72 13.87 -3.20 15.25
C SER A 72 14.02 -1.93 16.10
N LYS A 73 14.20 -2.19 17.39
CA LYS A 73 14.30 -1.29 18.55
C LYS A 73 15.47 -0.31 18.49
#